data_AF-A0A9E7A7D1-F1
#
_entry.id   AF-A0A9E7A7D1-F1
#
_cell.length_a   1.000
_cell.length_b   1.000
_cell.length_c   1.000
_cell.angle_alpha   90.00
_cell.angle_beta   90.00
_cell.angle_gamma   90.00
#
_symmetry.space_group_name_H-M   'P 1'
#
loop_
_entity.id
_entity.type
_entity.pdbx_description
1 polymer ?
#
loop_
_entity_poly.entity_id
_entity_poly.type
_entity_poly.pdbx_seq_one_letter_code
_entity_poly.pdbx_strand_id
1 'polypeptide(L)'
;MDIYFLSLVALSIAGMIEARCSTPGLRPEYEPADRAFRWLGRSAFAMWLGLLGFGFWQFAWWQPLAGLVGSLAANALVLQYGVRPYWPGVSMGLALLGLGFASKVLFDAF
;
A
#
# COMPACT_ATOMS: atom_id res chain seq x y z
N MET A 1 -15.99 7.90 3.59
CA MET A 1 -14.67 7.49 4.08
C MET A 1 -13.64 8.44 3.50
N ASP A 2 -12.63 8.83 4.28
CA ASP A 2 -11.60 9.77 3.85
C ASP A 2 -10.66 9.10 2.83
N ILE A 3 -10.47 9.74 1.67
CA ILE A 3 -9.62 9.25 0.58
C ILE A 3 -8.16 9.15 1.03
N TYR A 4 -7.71 10.04 1.93
CA TYR A 4 -6.38 9.96 2.52
C TYR A 4 -6.19 8.69 3.37
N PHE A 5 -7.18 8.35 4.20
CA PHE A 5 -7.13 7.12 4.98
C PHE A 5 -7.12 5.88 4.09
N LEU A 6 -7.97 5.85 3.05
CA LEU A 6 -8.05 4.73 2.12
C LEU A 6 -6.76 4.56 1.31
N SER A 7 -6.12 5.65 0.89
CA SER A 7 -4.83 5.58 0.18
C SER A 7 -3.75 4.97 1.07
N LEU A 8 -3.65 5.41 2.33
CA LEU A 8 -2.68 4.86 3.28
C LEU A 8 -2.88 3.35 3.49
N VAL A 9 -4.11 2.91 3.76
CA VAL A 9 -4.39 1.49 4.00
C VAL A 9 -4.08 0.65 2.75
N ALA A 10 -4.52 1.08 1.57
CA ALA A 10 -4.28 0.34 0.33
C ALA A 10 -2.78 0.22 -0.01
N LEU A 11 -2.03 1.32 0.09
CA LEU A 11 -0.59 1.35 -0.16
C LEU A 11 0.19 0.49 0.85
N SER A 12 -0.20 0.54 2.13
CA SER A 12 0.44 -0.26 3.17
C SER A 12 0.25 -1.76 2.94
N ILE A 13 -0.98 -2.18 2.63
CA ILE A 13 -1.28 -3.59 2.35
C ILE A 13 -0.48 -4.06 1.13
N ALA A 14 -0.43 -3.27 0.05
CA ALA A 14 0.34 -3.62 -1.14
C ALA A 14 1.83 -3.80 -0.83
N GLY A 15 2.45 -2.87 -0.10
CA GLY A 15 3.84 -3.01 0.33
C GLY A 15 4.06 -4.23 1.23
N MET A 16 3.13 -4.52 2.15
CA MET A 16 3.21 -5.68 3.03
C MET A 16 3.10 -7.01 2.26
N ILE A 17 2.18 -7.10 1.31
CA ILE A 17 2.04 -8.30 0.47
C ILE A 17 3.33 -8.55 -0.32
N GLU A 18 3.92 -7.52 -0.93
CA GLU A 18 5.18 -7.65 -1.68
C GLU A 18 6.31 -8.16 -0.79
N ALA A 19 6.46 -7.61 0.41
CA ALA A 19 7.47 -8.06 1.37
C ALA A 19 7.30 -9.53 1.81
N ARG A 20 6.06 -10.04 1.83
CA ARG A 20 5.75 -11.43 2.21
C ARG A 20 5.86 -12.41 1.04
N CYS A 21 5.68 -11.97 -0.18
CA CYS A 21 5.84 -12.78 -1.41
C CYS A 21 7.31 -12.82 -1.90
N SER A 22 8.27 -12.92 -0.97
CA SER A 22 9.69 -12.99 -1.31
C SER A 22 10.13 -14.37 -1.84
N THR A 23 9.30 -15.40 -1.65
CA THR A 23 9.54 -16.77 -2.13
C THR A 23 9.24 -16.90 -3.63
N PRO A 24 10.13 -17.49 -4.45
CA PRO A 24 9.93 -17.65 -5.89
C PRO A 24 8.60 -18.31 -6.30
N GLY A 25 8.11 -19.29 -5.53
CA GLY A 25 6.84 -19.99 -5.83
C GLY A 25 5.56 -19.18 -5.59
N LEU A 26 5.66 -17.98 -5.01
CA LEU A 26 4.52 -17.09 -4.75
C LEU A 26 4.59 -15.82 -5.62
N ARG A 27 5.56 -15.75 -6.54
CA ARG A 27 5.75 -14.65 -7.47
C ARG A 27 5.12 -14.97 -8.82
N PRO A 28 4.77 -13.95 -9.61
CA PRO A 28 4.34 -14.16 -10.99
C PRO A 28 5.42 -14.92 -11.79
N GLU A 29 5.02 -15.96 -12.52
CA GLU A 29 5.95 -16.74 -13.37
C GLU A 29 6.45 -15.93 -14.58
N TYR A 30 5.64 -14.97 -15.04
CA TYR A 30 6.00 -14.08 -16.13
C TYR A 30 6.96 -12.99 -15.65
N GLU A 31 8.19 -12.99 -16.17
CA GLU A 31 9.28 -12.12 -15.69
C GLU A 31 8.94 -10.61 -15.67
N PRO A 32 8.27 -10.03 -16.68
CA PRO A 32 7.83 -8.64 -16.61
C PRO A 32 6.81 -8.37 -15.50
N ALA A 33 5.94 -9.33 -15.18
CA ALA A 33 4.97 -9.19 -14.09
C ALA A 33 5.65 -9.27 -12.72
N ASP A 34 6.65 -10.13 -12.52
CA ASP A 34 7.47 -10.13 -11.29
C ASP A 34 8.18 -8.78 -11.10
N ARG A 35 8.75 -8.24 -12.18
CA ARG A 35 9.39 -6.92 -12.15
C ARG A 35 8.38 -5.84 -11.76
N ALA A 36 7.23 -5.79 -12.43
CA ALA A 36 6.16 -4.83 -12.12
C ALA A 36 5.67 -4.95 -10.68
N PHE A 37 5.48 -6.17 -10.18
CA PHE A 37 5.08 -6.46 -8.82
C PHE A 37 6.05 -5.86 -7.79
N ARG A 38 7.35 -6.09 -7.94
CA ARG A 38 8.38 -5.53 -7.04
C ARG A 38 8.46 -4.01 -7.09
N TRP A 39 8.40 -3.44 -8.29
CA TRP A 39 8.41 -1.98 -8.46
C TRP A 39 7.18 -1.34 -7.84
N LEU A 40 5.99 -1.90 -8.05
CA LEU A 40 4.74 -1.42 -7.48
C LEU A 40 4.68 -1.57 -5.97
N GLY A 41 5.13 -2.69 -5.41
CA GLY A 41 5.15 -2.86 -3.96
C GLY A 41 6.12 -1.89 -3.28
N ARG A 42 7.32 -1.71 -3.84
CA ARG A 42 8.32 -0.80 -3.30
C ARG A 42 7.93 0.67 -3.47
N SER A 43 7.30 1.04 -4.59
CA SER A 43 6.76 2.39 -4.77
C SER A 43 5.56 2.65 -3.87
N ALA A 44 4.69 1.65 -3.66
CA ALA A 44 3.56 1.76 -2.75
C ALA A 44 4.02 2.00 -1.32
N PHE A 45 5.03 1.26 -0.85
CA PHE A 45 5.61 1.46 0.48
C PHE A 45 6.27 2.84 0.62
N ALA A 46 7.05 3.27 -0.38
CA ALA A 46 7.68 4.59 -0.37
C ALA A 46 6.63 5.73 -0.35
N MET A 47 5.57 5.61 -1.15
CA MET A 47 4.47 6.58 -1.18
C MET A 47 3.70 6.59 0.15
N TRP A 48 3.47 5.43 0.77
CA TRP A 48 2.84 5.35 2.08
C TRP A 48 3.60 6.14 3.15
N LEU A 49 4.93 5.99 3.21
CA LEU A 49 5.79 6.78 4.09
C LEU A 49 5.71 8.28 3.77
N GLY A 50 5.76 8.63 2.48
CA GLY A 50 5.64 10.01 2.01
C GLY A 50 4.31 10.65 2.43
N LEU A 51 3.19 9.95 2.26
CA LEU A 51 1.85 10.41 2.64
C LEU A 51 1.67 10.52 4.14
N LEU A 52 2.31 9.67 4.95
CA LEU A 52 2.31 9.84 6.40
C LEU A 52 3.02 11.13 6.80
N GLY A 53 4.24 11.35 6.28
CA GLY A 53 4.99 12.58 6.54
C GLY A 53 4.24 13.84 6.07
N PHE A 54 3.69 13.79 4.85
CA PHE A 54 2.83 14.85 4.31
C PHE A 54 1.60 15.11 5.19
N GLY A 55 0.92 14.05 5.66
CA GLY A 55 -0.27 14.22 6.47
C GLY A 55 0.00 14.83 7.85
N PHE A 56 1.16 14.57 8.45
CA PHE A 56 1.55 15.26 9.68
C PHE A 56 1.86 16.75 9.47
N TRP A 57 2.23 17.15 8.25
CA TRP A 57 2.43 18.55 7.89
C TRP A 57 1.09 19.23 7.59
N GLN A 58 0.27 18.66 6.72
CA GLN A 58 -0.89 19.35 6.15
C GLN A 58 -2.18 19.18 6.96
N PHE A 59 -2.36 18.03 7.62
CA PHE A 59 -3.62 17.68 8.28
C PHE A 59 -3.51 17.73 9.80
N ALA A 60 -4.66 17.63 10.48
CA ALA A 60 -4.68 17.47 11.92
C ALA A 60 -3.96 16.17 12.32
N TRP A 61 -3.09 16.22 13.32
CA TRP A 61 -2.19 15.12 13.71
C TRP A 61 -2.87 13.77 13.96
N TRP A 62 -4.17 13.76 14.32
CA TRP A 62 -4.93 12.54 14.55
C TRP A 62 -5.25 11.77 13.26
N GLN A 63 -5.32 12.44 12.10
CA GLN A 63 -5.58 11.81 10.80
C GLN A 63 -4.45 10.88 10.33
N PRO A 64 -3.18 11.33 10.20
CA PRO A 64 -2.07 10.45 9.85
C PRO A 64 -1.84 9.37 10.91
N LEU A 65 -2.10 9.67 12.20
CA LEU A 65 -2.05 8.65 13.25
C LEU A 65 -3.12 7.57 13.06
N ALA A 66 -4.35 7.95 12.75
CA ALA A 66 -5.42 7.00 12.44
C ALA A 66 -5.08 6.17 11.19
N GLY A 67 -4.53 6.81 10.15
CA GLY A 67 -4.04 6.13 8.94
C GLY A 67 -2.92 5.14 9.22
N LEU A 68 -1.96 5.48 10.09
CA LEU A 68 -0.89 4.58 10.54
C LEU A 68 -1.48 3.37 11.29
N VAL A 69 -2.31 3.61 12.30
CA VAL A 69 -2.93 2.54 13.10
C VAL A 69 -3.82 1.65 12.22
N GLY A 70 -4.62 2.24 11.33
CA GLY A 70 -5.46 1.51 10.39
C GLY A 70 -4.65 0.67 9.40
N SER A 71 -3.53 1.19 8.92
CA SER A 71 -2.59 0.45 8.06
C SER A 71 -2.00 -0.76 8.79
N LEU A 72 -1.56 -0.57 10.04
CA LEU A 72 -1.01 -1.66 10.86
C LEU A 72 -2.07 -2.71 11.19
N ALA A 73 -3.29 -2.29 11.53
CA ALA A 73 -4.40 -3.20 11.78
C ALA A 73 -4.75 -4.02 10.52
N ALA A 74 -4.81 -3.38 9.36
CA ALA A 74 -5.04 -4.06 8.08
C ALA A 74 -3.92 -5.07 7.77
N ASN A 75 -2.66 -4.69 8.00
CA ASN A 75 -1.53 -5.60 7.82
C ASN A 75 -1.56 -6.78 8.80
N ALA A 76 -2.04 -6.58 10.04
CA ALA A 76 -2.25 -7.67 10.99
C ALA A 76 -3.31 -8.67 10.49
N LEU A 77 -4.39 -8.18 9.87
CA LEU A 77 -5.39 -9.06 9.23
C LEU A 77 -4.77 -9.83 8.06
N VAL A 78 -4.04 -9.14 7.19
CA VAL A 78 -3.31 -9.74 6.06
C VAL A 78 -2.38 -10.86 6.56
N LEU A 79 -1.63 -10.62 7.63
CA LEU A 79 -0.79 -11.64 8.28
C LEU A 79 -1.59 -12.85 8.78
N GLN A 80 -2.76 -12.63 9.41
CA GLN A 80 -3.62 -13.71 9.90
C GLN A 80 -4.20 -14.56 8.76
N TYR A 81 -4.51 -13.95 7.61
CA TYR A 81 -5.08 -14.68 6.46
C TYR A 81 -4.08 -15.61 5.76
N GLY A 82 -2.78 -15.44 5.98
CA GLY A 82 -1.72 -16.23 5.38
C GLY A 82 -1.52 -15.96 3.88
N VAL A 83 -0.37 -16.39 3.33
CA VAL A 83 -0.02 -16.12 1.93
C VAL A 83 -0.85 -16.98 0.97
N ARG A 84 -1.33 -16.39 -0.14
CA ARG A 84 -2.11 -17.12 -1.15
C ARG A 84 -1.61 -16.83 -2.58
N PRO A 85 -1.85 -17.74 -3.55
CA PRO A 85 -1.32 -17.61 -4.92
C PRO A 85 -1.76 -16.35 -5.68
N TYR A 86 -2.95 -15.80 -5.37
CA TYR A 86 -3.48 -14.59 -6.03
C TYR A 86 -2.99 -13.26 -5.42
N TRP A 87 -2.17 -13.31 -4.37
CA TRP A 87 -1.66 -12.12 -3.67
C TRP A 87 -0.88 -11.14 -4.55
N PRO A 88 -0.04 -11.58 -5.50
CA PRO A 88 0.66 -10.63 -6.38
C PRO A 88 -0.31 -9.75 -7.17
N GLY A 89 -1.39 -10.34 -7.70
CA GLY A 89 -2.43 -9.58 -8.41
C GLY A 89 -3.17 -8.59 -7.51
N VAL A 90 -3.53 -9.02 -6.29
CA VAL A 90 -4.19 -8.16 -5.30
C VAL A 90 -3.29 -6.99 -4.90
N SER A 91 -2.00 -7.26 -4.67
CA SER A 91 -1.01 -6.24 -4.34
C SER A 91 -0.85 -5.20 -5.43
N MET A 92 -0.73 -5.64 -6.69
CA MET A 92 -0.63 -4.72 -7.83
C MET A 92 -1.89 -3.87 -7.96
N GLY A 93 -3.07 -4.47 -7.80
CA GLY A 93 -4.34 -3.75 -7.80
C GLY A 93 -4.43 -2.71 -6.69
N LEU A 94 -4.08 -3.09 -5.45
CA LEU A 94 -4.07 -2.19 -4.30
C LEU A 94 -3.02 -1.08 -4.43
N ALA A 95 -1.85 -1.38 -5.00
CA ALA A 95 -0.83 -0.38 -5.29
C ALA A 95 -1.35 0.66 -6.29
N LEU A 96 -1.95 0.24 -7.40
CA LEU A 96 -2.51 1.15 -8.40
C LEU A 96 -3.65 2.01 -7.83
N LEU A 97 -4.57 1.39 -7.08
CA LEU A 97 -5.66 2.11 -6.41
C LEU A 97 -5.15 3.10 -5.37
N GLY A 98 -4.23 2.65 -4.51
CA GLY A 98 -3.61 3.46 -3.48
C GLY A 98 -2.83 4.64 -4.06
N LEU A 99 -2.07 4.42 -5.14
CA LEU A 99 -1.35 5.48 -5.85
C LEU A 99 -2.32 6.46 -6.51
N GLY A 100 -3.41 6.00 -7.12
CA GLY A 100 -4.45 6.86 -7.69
C GLY A 100 -5.12 7.75 -6.62
N PHE A 101 -5.44 7.19 -5.46
CA PHE A 101 -5.96 7.98 -4.33
C PHE A 101 -4.92 8.93 -3.77
N ALA A 102 -3.66 8.51 -3.65
CA ALA A 102 -2.55 9.37 -3.22
C ALA A 102 -2.39 10.58 -4.15
N SER A 103 -2.41 10.35 -5.48
CA SER A 103 -2.37 11.42 -6.46
C SER A 103 -3.50 12.41 -6.26
N LYS A 104 -4.74 11.93 -6.09
CA LYS A 104 -5.89 12.80 -5.82
C LYS A 104 -5.70 13.64 -4.55
N VAL A 105 -5.28 13.02 -3.44
CA VAL A 105 -5.04 13.73 -2.17
C VAL A 105 -3.99 14.84 -2.34
N LEU A 106 -2.91 14.56 -3.07
CA LEU A 106 -1.87 15.55 -3.32
C LEU A 106 -2.39 16.67 -4.22
N PHE A 107 -3.12 16.35 -5.29
CA PHE A 107 -3.72 17.36 -6.17
C PHE A 107 -4.71 18.27 -5.44
N ASP A 108 -5.55 17.72 -4.55
CA ASP A 108 -6.53 18.51 -3.80
C ASP A 108 -5.88 19.41 -2.71
N ALA A 109 -4.60 19.20 -2.41
CA ALA A 109 -3.87 19.93 -1.38
C ALA A 109 -3.01 21.09 -1.91
N PHE A 110 -2.81 21.19 -3.24
CA PHE A 110 -2.11 22.29 -3.91
C PHE A 110 -3.09 23.19 -4.66
#